data_AF-A0A1E7HY16-F1
#
_entry.id   AF-A0A1E7HY16-F1
#
_cell.length_a   1.000
_cell.length_b   1.000
_cell.length_c   1.000
_cell.angle_alpha   90.00
_cell.angle_beta   90.00
_cell.angle_gamma   90.00
#
_symmetry.space_group_name_H-M   'P 1'
#
loop_
_entity.id
_entity.type
_entity.pdbx_description
1 polymer ?
#
loop_
_entity_poly.entity_id
_entity_poly.type
_entity_poly.pdbx_seq_one_letter_code
_entity_poly.pdbx_strand_id
1 'polypeptide(L)'
;MNKTLLPSNASQLEIDFSETVARIGDVPVEISTLWNPDSCPLNLLPYLAWALSVDLWDDEWPEDVKRDVIRQSVAIHRVKGTPGAVEMMCKALGYDVRVLEWFEYGGGHDRYKLQVKERMQDEDYQRIVTGDRVAKRQSQ
;
A
#
# COMPACT_ATOMS: atom_id res chain seq x y z
N MET A 1 -20.32 -26.83 25.50
CA MET A 1 -20.02 -25.48 26.00
C MET A 1 -21.35 -24.76 26.16
N ASN A 2 -21.56 -24.14 27.32
CA ASN A 2 -22.82 -23.44 27.65
C ASN A 2 -22.93 -22.21 26.75
N LYS A 3 -24.01 -22.10 25.97
CA LYS A 3 -24.19 -21.11 24.89
C LYS A 3 -24.68 -19.74 25.39
N THR A 4 -24.89 -19.62 26.70
CA THR A 4 -25.46 -18.43 27.34
C THR A 4 -24.49 -17.87 28.38
N LEU A 5 -24.43 -16.54 28.46
CA LEU A 5 -23.71 -15.80 29.50
C LEU A 5 -24.51 -15.68 30.81
N LEU A 6 -25.78 -16.14 30.80
CA LEU A 6 -26.67 -16.04 31.95
C LEU A 6 -26.40 -17.14 33.00
N PRO A 7 -26.62 -16.85 34.29
CA PRO A 7 -26.55 -17.84 35.35
C PRO A 7 -27.71 -18.86 35.23
N SER A 8 -27.56 -20.02 35.87
CA SER A 8 -28.53 -21.13 35.77
C SER A 8 -29.91 -20.84 36.37
N ASN A 9 -30.06 -19.75 37.12
CA ASN A 9 -31.32 -19.32 37.74
C ASN A 9 -32.03 -18.19 36.97
N ALA A 10 -31.61 -17.90 35.74
CA ALA A 10 -32.21 -16.84 34.92
C ALA A 10 -33.68 -17.16 34.58
N SER A 11 -34.52 -16.13 34.68
CA SER A 11 -35.92 -16.15 34.26
C SER A 11 -36.06 -16.14 32.74
N GLN A 12 -37.23 -16.56 32.24
CA GLN A 12 -37.49 -16.59 30.79
C GLN A 12 -37.33 -15.21 30.13
N LEU A 13 -37.74 -14.14 30.82
CA LEU A 13 -37.59 -12.77 30.32
C LEU A 13 -36.12 -12.38 30.15
N GLU A 14 -35.23 -12.79 31.08
CA GLU A 14 -33.80 -12.50 30.99
C GLU A 14 -33.15 -13.26 29.82
N ILE A 15 -33.59 -14.49 29.57
CA ILE A 15 -33.16 -15.30 28.42
C ILE A 15 -33.59 -14.63 27.11
N ASP A 16 -34.88 -14.31 26.97
CA ASP A 16 -35.44 -13.69 25.76
C ASP A 16 -34.79 -12.32 25.47
N PHE A 17 -34.51 -11.54 26.53
CA PHE A 17 -33.82 -10.26 26.42
C PHE A 17 -32.36 -10.43 25.96
N SER A 18 -31.63 -11.39 26.56
CA SER A 18 -30.25 -11.70 26.18
C SER A 18 -30.14 -12.10 24.71
N GLU A 19 -31.06 -12.94 24.21
CA GLU A 19 -31.07 -13.35 22.80
C GLU A 19 -31.35 -12.17 21.86
N THR A 20 -32.30 -11.31 22.23
CA THR A 20 -32.66 -10.14 21.41
C THR A 20 -31.52 -9.11 21.32
N VAL A 21 -30.72 -8.98 22.38
CA VAL A 21 -29.59 -8.02 22.46
C VAL A 21 -28.30 -8.61 21.87
N ALA A 22 -28.13 -9.94 21.86
CA ALA A 22 -26.92 -10.60 21.37
C ALA A 22 -26.50 -10.17 19.96
N ARG A 23 -27.47 -9.90 19.07
CA ARG A 23 -27.24 -9.43 17.69
C ARG A 23 -26.37 -8.17 17.57
N ILE A 24 -26.26 -7.35 18.63
CA ILE A 24 -25.39 -6.16 18.64
C ILE A 24 -23.91 -6.58 18.59
N GLY A 25 -23.56 -7.72 19.19
CA GLY A 25 -22.20 -8.28 19.14
C GLY A 25 -21.86 -8.95 17.82
N ASP A 26 -22.86 -9.29 17.00
CA ASP A 26 -22.68 -10.00 15.71
C ASP A 26 -22.39 -9.05 14.54
N VAL A 27 -22.23 -7.75 14.80
CA VAL A 27 -21.86 -6.77 13.77
C VAL A 27 -20.47 -7.16 13.22
N PRO A 28 -20.32 -7.42 11.91
CA PRO A 28 -19.03 -7.78 11.34
C PRO A 28 -18.02 -6.64 11.52
N VAL A 29 -16.89 -6.93 12.17
CA VAL A 29 -15.80 -5.98 12.39
C VAL A 29 -14.59 -6.39 11.57
N GLU A 30 -14.54 -5.94 10.32
CA GLU A 30 -13.47 -6.29 9.36
C GLU A 30 -12.21 -5.43 9.50
N ILE A 31 -11.93 -4.85 10.68
CA ILE A 31 -10.81 -3.90 10.89
C ILE A 31 -9.45 -4.55 10.58
N SER A 32 -9.29 -5.83 10.88
CA SER A 32 -8.04 -6.56 10.63
C SER A 32 -7.69 -6.65 9.14
N THR A 33 -8.70 -6.61 8.27
CA THR A 33 -8.52 -6.69 6.81
C THR A 33 -7.96 -5.39 6.22
N LEU A 34 -8.15 -4.26 6.90
CA LEU A 34 -7.82 -2.93 6.39
C LEU A 34 -6.32 -2.67 6.27
N TRP A 35 -5.52 -3.32 7.12
CA TRP A 35 -4.05 -3.20 7.13
C TRP A 35 -3.34 -4.25 6.28
N ASN A 36 -4.09 -5.11 5.58
CA ASN A 36 -3.53 -6.12 4.70
C ASN A 36 -3.84 -5.77 3.22
N PRO A 37 -2.82 -5.49 2.39
CA PRO A 37 -3.01 -5.14 0.98
C PRO A 37 -3.72 -6.22 0.16
N ASP A 38 -3.79 -7.48 0.59
CA ASP A 38 -4.46 -8.56 -0.14
C ASP A 38 -5.95 -8.69 0.22
N SER A 39 -6.32 -8.42 1.48
CA SER A 39 -7.70 -8.54 1.95
C SER A 39 -8.44 -7.22 2.06
N CYS A 40 -7.75 -6.08 1.98
CA CYS A 40 -8.36 -4.76 2.09
C CYS A 40 -9.35 -4.52 0.93
N PRO A 41 -10.57 -4.01 1.19
CA PRO A 41 -11.51 -3.64 0.15
C PRO A 41 -10.91 -2.65 -0.86
N LEU A 42 -11.19 -2.84 -2.14
CA LEU A 42 -10.59 -2.05 -3.23
C LEU A 42 -10.81 -0.53 -3.06
N ASN A 43 -12.01 -0.13 -2.63
CA ASN A 43 -12.35 1.27 -2.40
C ASN A 43 -11.61 1.90 -1.21
N LEU A 44 -10.98 1.08 -0.36
CA LEU A 44 -10.20 1.53 0.80
C LEU A 44 -8.69 1.50 0.56
N LEU A 45 -8.22 0.89 -0.54
CA LEU A 45 -6.80 0.84 -0.88
C LEU A 45 -6.12 2.22 -0.97
N PRO A 46 -6.75 3.30 -1.48
CA PRO A 46 -6.11 4.61 -1.50
C PRO A 46 -5.75 5.12 -0.10
N TYR A 47 -6.58 4.83 0.90
CA TYR A 47 -6.32 5.23 2.29
C TYR A 47 -5.21 4.39 2.91
N LEU A 48 -5.14 3.10 2.59
CA LEU A 48 -4.03 2.25 3.01
C LEU A 48 -2.71 2.70 2.36
N ALA A 49 -2.72 3.02 1.07
CA ALA A 49 -1.58 3.56 0.35
C ALA A 49 -1.09 4.87 0.98
N TRP A 50 -2.01 5.78 1.30
CA TRP A 50 -1.69 7.02 2.00
C TRP A 50 -1.08 6.76 3.39
N ALA A 51 -1.68 5.87 4.19
CA ALA A 51 -1.18 5.51 5.51
C ALA A 51 0.22 4.91 5.48
N LEU A 52 0.58 4.21 4.39
CA LEU A 52 1.90 3.65 4.15
C LEU A 52 2.84 4.58 3.37
N SER A 53 2.44 5.84 3.16
CA SER A 53 3.22 6.89 2.48
C SER A 53 3.68 6.50 1.07
N VAL A 54 2.83 5.79 0.32
CA VAL A 54 3.11 5.45 -1.08
C VAL A 54 3.32 6.73 -1.91
N ASP A 55 4.49 6.87 -2.53
CA ASP A 55 4.89 8.09 -3.27
C ASP A 55 4.16 8.25 -4.62
N LEU A 56 3.76 7.15 -5.27
CA LEU A 56 3.02 7.15 -6.55
C LEU A 56 1.73 6.38 -6.45
N TRP A 57 0.64 7.03 -6.80
CA TRP A 57 -0.70 6.43 -6.80
C TRP A 57 -1.52 6.95 -7.97
N ASP A 58 -2.24 6.05 -8.62
CA ASP A 58 -3.20 6.36 -9.67
C ASP A 58 -4.48 5.53 -9.44
N ASP A 59 -5.62 6.21 -9.37
CA ASP A 59 -6.91 5.58 -9.13
C ASP A 59 -7.41 4.79 -10.34
N GLU A 60 -6.83 4.98 -11.53
CA GLU A 60 -7.16 4.23 -12.74
C GLU A 60 -6.35 2.94 -12.87
N TRP A 61 -5.36 2.71 -11.99
CA TRP A 61 -4.56 1.49 -12.05
C TRP A 61 -5.39 0.22 -11.84
N PRO A 62 -5.02 -0.88 -12.53
CA PRO A 62 -5.47 -2.22 -12.20
C PRO A 62 -5.27 -2.56 -10.71
N GLU A 63 -6.18 -3.37 -10.17
CA GLU A 63 -6.18 -3.72 -8.75
C GLU A 63 -4.90 -4.43 -8.30
N ASP A 64 -4.36 -5.31 -9.13
CA ASP A 64 -3.10 -6.02 -8.89
C ASP A 64 -1.92 -5.05 -8.73
N VAL A 65 -1.81 -4.05 -9.60
CA VAL A 65 -0.78 -3.01 -9.53
C VAL A 65 -0.92 -2.19 -8.25
N LYS A 66 -2.16 -1.75 -7.92
CA LYS A 66 -2.43 -1.02 -6.67
C LYS A 66 -1.98 -1.79 -5.43
N ARG A 67 -2.34 -3.08 -5.35
CA ARG A 67 -1.97 -3.93 -4.22
C ARG A 67 -0.47 -4.16 -4.16
N ASP A 68 0.20 -4.32 -5.30
CA ASP A 68 1.63 -4.57 -5.34
C ASP A 68 2.48 -3.35 -4.94
N VAL A 69 2.10 -2.15 -5.40
CA VAL A 69 2.75 -0.91 -4.96
C VAL A 69 2.64 -0.74 -3.43
N ILE A 70 1.47 -1.03 -2.86
CA ILE A 70 1.30 -0.98 -1.40
C ILE A 70 2.17 -2.03 -0.70
N ARG A 71 2.20 -3.28 -1.20
CA ARG A 71 3.01 -4.37 -0.63
C ARG A 71 4.50 -4.04 -0.61
N GLN A 72 4.99 -3.40 -1.66
CA GLN A 72 6.41 -3.05 -1.80
C GLN A 72 6.80 -1.79 -1.02
N SER A 73 5.84 -0.93 -0.65
CA SER A 73 6.09 0.38 -0.01
C SER A 73 7.06 0.33 1.16
N VAL A 74 6.85 -0.58 2.11
CA VAL A 74 7.69 -0.72 3.32
C VAL A 74 9.12 -1.12 2.96
N ALA A 75 9.30 -2.02 2.00
CA ALA A 75 10.62 -2.46 1.57
C ALA A 75 11.38 -1.32 0.85
N ILE A 76 10.69 -0.57 -0.02
CA ILE A 76 11.23 0.60 -0.71
C ILE A 76 11.65 1.67 0.31
N HIS A 77 10.80 1.96 1.29
CA HIS A 77 11.09 2.96 2.33
C HIS A 77 12.31 2.60 3.19
N ARG A 78 12.56 1.32 3.45
CA ARG A 78 13.75 0.87 4.20
C ARG A 78 15.07 1.19 3.51
N VAL A 79 15.07 1.30 2.19
CA VAL A 79 16.27 1.59 1.39
C VAL A 79 16.19 2.94 0.66
N LYS A 80 15.25 3.81 1.07
CA LYS A 80 15.02 5.13 0.45
C LYS A 80 16.31 5.93 0.40
N GLY A 81 16.53 6.62 -0.72
CA GLY A 81 17.77 7.38 -0.99
C GLY A 81 18.90 6.56 -1.62
N THR A 82 18.70 5.26 -1.86
CA THR A 82 19.64 4.44 -2.65
C THR A 82 19.17 4.28 -4.10
N PRO A 83 20.06 3.99 -5.06
CA PRO A 83 19.68 3.61 -6.42
C PRO A 83 18.70 2.43 -6.43
N GLY A 84 18.90 1.45 -5.55
CA GLY A 84 18.03 0.28 -5.41
C GLY A 84 16.59 0.63 -5.06
N ALA A 85 16.33 1.70 -4.30
CA ALA A 85 14.97 2.15 -4.03
C ALA A 85 14.26 2.62 -5.31
N VAL A 86 14.97 3.34 -6.18
CA VAL A 86 14.44 3.85 -7.45
C VAL A 86 14.16 2.69 -8.41
N GLU A 87 15.06 1.70 -8.47
CA GLU A 87 14.88 0.49 -9.28
C GLU A 87 13.69 -0.34 -8.79
N MET A 88 13.56 -0.54 -7.46
CA MET A 88 12.43 -1.26 -6.86
C MET A 88 11.09 -0.55 -7.13
N MET A 89 11.06 0.77 -7.00
CA MET A 89 9.88 1.59 -7.28
C MET A 89 9.46 1.47 -8.74
N CYS A 90 10.39 1.55 -9.69
CA CYS A 90 10.09 1.35 -11.11
C CYS A 90 9.59 -0.06 -11.38
N LYS A 91 10.17 -1.07 -10.71
CA LYS A 91 9.77 -2.47 -10.85
C LYS A 91 8.36 -2.73 -10.33
N ALA A 92 7.94 -2.08 -9.24
CA ALA A 92 6.57 -2.15 -8.73
C ALA A 92 5.53 -1.62 -9.73
N LEU A 93 5.95 -0.73 -10.64
CA LEU A 93 5.12 -0.22 -11.74
C LEU A 93 5.23 -1.09 -13.01
N GLY A 94 5.93 -2.22 -12.96
CA GLY A 94 6.12 -3.13 -14.09
C GLY A 94 7.32 -2.80 -14.99
N TYR A 95 8.20 -1.88 -14.59
CA TYR A 95 9.34 -1.45 -15.40
C TYR A 95 10.67 -2.00 -14.89
N ASP A 96 11.43 -2.66 -15.78
CA ASP A 96 12.82 -3.06 -15.49
C ASP A 96 13.78 -1.92 -15.87
N VAL A 97 14.26 -1.24 -14.84
CA VAL A 97 15.10 -0.04 -14.93
C VAL A 97 16.40 -0.25 -14.16
N ARG A 98 17.50 0.23 -14.74
CA ARG A 98 18.79 0.37 -14.08
C ARG A 98 19.12 1.84 -13.86
N VAL A 99 19.53 2.20 -12.65
CA VAL A 99 20.05 3.54 -12.36
C VAL A 99 21.51 3.61 -12.81
N LEU A 100 21.86 4.65 -13.57
CA LEU A 100 23.21 4.98 -13.99
C LEU A 100 23.67 6.26 -13.31
N GLU A 101 24.71 6.17 -12.49
CA GLU A 101 25.29 7.31 -11.79
C GLU A 101 26.14 8.18 -12.74
N TRP A 102 26.34 9.46 -12.40
CA TRP A 102 27.05 10.43 -13.26
C TRP A 102 28.44 9.94 -13.70
N PHE A 103 29.18 9.27 -12.82
CA PHE A 103 30.52 8.76 -13.12
C PHE A 103 30.52 7.56 -14.09
N GLU A 104 29.39 6.85 -14.24
CA GLU A 104 29.30 5.70 -15.16
C GLU A 104 29.09 6.14 -16.62
N TYR A 105 28.47 7.30 -16.86
CA TYR A 105 28.22 7.81 -18.21
C TYR A 105 28.95 9.12 -18.54
N GLY A 106 29.85 9.57 -17.66
CA GLY A 106 30.62 10.82 -17.85
C GLY A 106 29.75 12.09 -17.75
N GLY A 107 28.71 12.06 -16.91
CA GLY A 107 27.83 13.19 -16.65
C GLY A 107 28.40 14.26 -15.71
N GLY A 108 27.67 15.37 -15.60
CA GLY A 108 27.89 16.33 -14.51
C GLY A 108 27.53 15.74 -13.15
N HIS A 109 28.22 16.19 -12.10
CA HIS A 109 28.03 15.78 -10.72
C HIS A 109 26.56 15.87 -10.26
N ASP A 110 26.16 15.01 -9.31
CA ASP A 110 24.81 14.94 -8.72
C ASP A 110 23.67 14.61 -9.70
N ARG A 111 23.99 13.96 -10.83
CA ARG A 111 23.00 13.53 -11.81
C ARG A 111 23.01 12.03 -11.94
N TYR A 112 21.84 11.46 -12.19
CA TYR A 112 21.69 10.06 -12.56
C TYR A 112 20.78 9.97 -13.78
N LYS A 113 20.90 8.86 -14.51
CA LYS A 113 20.01 8.49 -15.61
C LYS A 113 19.31 7.19 -15.29
N LEU A 114 18.09 7.05 -15.79
CA LEU A 114 17.37 5.78 -15.76
C LEU A 114 17.53 5.11 -17.12
N GLN A 115 18.11 3.92 -17.13
CA GLN A 115 18.19 3.07 -18.31
C GLN A 115 17.07 2.04 -18.25
N VAL A 116 16.09 2.16 -19.14
CA VAL A 116 14.96 1.24 -19.22
C VAL A 116 15.26 0.15 -20.25
N LYS A 117 14.96 -1.12 -19.94
CA LYS A 117 15.13 -2.22 -20.91
C LYS A 117 14.11 -2.18 -22.05
N GLU A 118 12.89 -1.78 -21.75
CA GLU A 118 11.79 -1.64 -22.71
C GLU A 118 11.43 -0.16 -22.92
N ARG A 119 10.75 0.13 -24.03
CA ARG A 119 10.31 1.50 -24.31
C ARG A 119 9.18 1.88 -23.36
N MET A 120 9.49 2.76 -22.40
CA MET A 120 8.51 3.39 -21.53
C MET A 120 7.67 4.41 -22.31
N GLN A 121 6.39 4.53 -21.97
CA GLN A 121 5.52 5.59 -22.52
C GLN A 121 5.83 6.93 -21.85
N ASP A 122 5.62 8.04 -22.57
CA ASP A 122 5.95 9.38 -22.07
C ASP A 122 5.16 9.75 -20.80
N GLU A 123 3.93 9.28 -20.67
CA GLU A 123 3.10 9.49 -19.48
C GLU A 123 3.71 8.85 -18.22
N ASP A 124 4.17 7.60 -18.35
CA ASP A 124 4.75 6.85 -17.22
C ASP A 124 6.11 7.40 -16.81
N TYR A 125 6.87 7.93 -17.78
CA TYR A 125 8.07 8.70 -17.50
C TYR A 125 7.75 9.95 -16.64
N GLN A 126 6.73 10.72 -17.01
CA GLN A 126 6.34 11.90 -16.24
C GLN A 126 5.84 11.53 -14.84
N ARG A 127 5.11 10.41 -14.71
CA ARG A 127 4.69 9.87 -13.41
C ARG A 127 5.91 9.56 -12.54
N ILE A 128 6.88 8.79 -13.04
CA ILE A 128 8.09 8.42 -12.26
C ILE A 128 8.90 9.64 -11.84
N VAL A 129 9.12 10.60 -12.75
CA VAL A 129 9.84 11.84 -12.42
C VAL A 129 9.09 12.67 -11.37
N THR A 130 7.77 12.71 -11.45
CA THR A 130 6.95 13.40 -10.45
C THR A 130 7.02 12.67 -9.11
N GLY A 131 6.97 11.34 -9.11
CA GLY A 131 7.13 10.50 -7.92
C GLY A 131 8.47 10.72 -7.21
N ASP A 132 9.59 10.71 -7.95
CA ASP A 132 10.93 11.00 -7.37
C ASP A 132 10.99 12.38 -6.71
N ARG A 133 10.36 13.40 -7.33
CA ARG A 133 10.28 14.75 -6.77
C ARG A 133 9.45 14.81 -5.48
N VAL A 134 8.31 14.11 -5.45
CA VAL A 134 7.45 14.02 -4.27
C VAL A 134 8.19 13.29 -3.14
N ALA A 135 8.84 12.17 -3.44
CA ALA A 135 9.61 11.38 -2.50
C ALA A 135 10.75 12.19 -1.85
N LYS A 136 11.45 13.03 -2.64
CA LYS A 136 12.51 13.91 -2.14
C LYS A 136 11.99 15.06 -1.28
N ARG A 137 10.79 15.56 -1.53
CA ARG A 137 10.18 16.66 -0.76
C ARG A 137 9.71 16.23 0.63
N GLN A 138 9.27 14.99 0.79
CA GLN A 138 8.84 14.46 2.10
C GLN A 138 9.99 14.06 3.03
N SER A 139 11.23 14.02 2.52
CA SER A 139 12.42 13.65 3.29
C SER A 139 13.14 14.83 3.95
N GLN A 140 12.62 16.07 3.81
CA GLN A 140 13.13 17.29 4.43
C GLN A 140 12.15 17.82 5.48
#